data_AF-A0A8H7ENI9-F1
#
_entry.id   AF-A0A8H7ENI9-F1
#
_cell.length_a   1.000
_cell.length_b   1.000
_cell.length_c   1.000
_cell.angle_alpha   90.00
_cell.angle_beta   90.00
_cell.angle_gamma   90.00
#
_symmetry.space_group_name_H-M   'P 1'
#
loop_
_entity.id
_entity.type
_entity.pdbx_description
1 polymer ?
#
loop_
_entity_poly.entity_id
_entity_poly.type
_entity_poly.pdbx_seq_one_letter_code
_entity_poly.pdbx_strand_id
1 'polypeptide(L)'
;MDSTHVANRNYPEHHHHQQIGNSNLVCQTISAIRQLIVNHPDAFDIDFLSSQRSPISLETSVGQLYKDTKDLYQSNNILFDEHRHWNIAWRQALSFDDISELADGDNATVIRSFHPRSHKAISTIYEHALGRYMRWYPWQWFSDLVFLGAGGFSAVYAARVRLPYDIPEKGERFGSRIRPVALKVVDEKILNEITVQSRAFVALLFHGLTVCETTGDLMMVATLSEDGNLDTKIQRPLNKSHDFSLVSDMVTQLAFDLASLHDEIGMCHRNIHPRNILCSDEDCLLVDYRFSTASNEASTVTRASQAYYGRIPYIAPEISRGDYTEKSDVFSLGVVMWQLISGVSFPSAEIMLDAPEIYRIEWIPGVPHWYMELIMACLEPRPENRPEAEEIGLIVRNASSPLRHAQLQQDWADYVQHRRERCKLHWNQLKSATYKKSHGKPDIVLDMPDTDQGWPASRVYALADIPAPETFVNLPFHDRPFDTSNILAFIAE
;
A
#
# COMPACT_ATOMS: atom_id res chain seq x y z
N MET A 1 10.62 29.53 -8.87
CA MET A 1 11.48 29.28 -10.05
C MET A 1 12.75 28.67 -9.46
N ASP A 2 12.94 27.36 -9.38
CA ASP A 2 12.62 26.29 -10.33
C ASP A 2 11.61 25.27 -9.80
N SER A 3 10.66 24.89 -10.65
CA SER A 3 9.83 23.69 -10.51
C SER A 3 10.42 22.63 -11.43
N THR A 4 11.37 21.84 -10.95
CA THR A 4 11.83 20.64 -11.65
C THR A 4 10.68 19.64 -11.66
N HIS A 5 10.06 19.47 -12.83
CA HIS A 5 9.06 18.44 -13.09
C HIS A 5 9.68 17.07 -12.90
N VAL A 6 9.33 16.38 -11.82
CA VAL A 6 9.75 15.00 -11.56
C VAL A 6 8.62 14.10 -12.06
N ALA A 7 8.92 13.21 -13.01
CA ALA A 7 7.96 12.29 -13.60
C ALA A 7 7.90 10.96 -12.81
N ASN A 8 6.74 10.54 -12.30
CA ASN A 8 6.54 9.19 -11.76
C ASN A 8 6.69 8.19 -12.91
N ARG A 9 7.74 7.36 -12.86
CA ARG A 9 8.17 6.54 -14.00
C ARG A 9 7.34 5.27 -14.19
N ASN A 10 6.65 4.79 -13.15
CA ASN A 10 5.74 3.64 -13.24
C ASN A 10 4.36 4.06 -13.73
N TYR A 11 3.97 5.28 -13.43
CA TYR A 11 2.69 5.84 -13.82
C TYR A 11 2.89 7.24 -14.40
N PRO A 12 3.42 7.35 -15.64
CA PRO A 12 3.67 8.64 -16.29
C PRO A 12 2.39 9.48 -16.47
N GLU A 13 1.23 8.84 -16.35
CA GLU A 13 -0.08 9.50 -16.31
C GLU A 13 -0.38 10.16 -14.95
N HIS A 14 0.27 9.80 -13.84
CA HIS A 14 -0.09 10.30 -12.50
C HIS A 14 0.30 11.76 -12.18
N HIS A 15 0.90 12.53 -13.11
CA HIS A 15 1.00 14.00 -13.00
C HIS A 15 -0.34 14.75 -13.18
N HIS A 16 -1.44 14.01 -13.33
CA HIS A 16 -2.75 14.55 -13.67
C HIS A 16 -3.32 15.59 -12.69
N HIS A 17 -2.94 15.60 -11.41
CA HIS A 17 -3.40 16.66 -10.49
C HIS A 17 -2.80 18.04 -10.83
N GLN A 18 -1.64 18.10 -11.48
CA GLN A 18 -1.04 19.37 -11.94
C GLN A 18 -1.35 19.71 -13.40
N GLN A 19 -1.66 18.73 -14.26
CA GLN A 19 -1.98 19.00 -15.68
C GLN A 19 -3.44 19.38 -15.95
N ILE A 20 -4.36 19.11 -15.02
CA ILE A 20 -5.80 19.31 -15.25
C ILE A 20 -6.30 20.69 -14.74
N GLY A 21 -5.48 21.38 -13.94
CA GLY A 21 -5.81 22.70 -13.39
C GLY A 21 -5.75 23.89 -14.36
N ASN A 22 -5.57 23.66 -15.68
CA ASN A 22 -5.34 24.74 -16.65
C ASN A 22 -6.17 24.65 -17.94
N SER A 23 -7.33 23.99 -17.93
CA SER A 23 -8.32 24.18 -19.00
C SER A 23 -9.62 24.75 -18.42
N ASN A 24 -10.06 25.88 -18.97
CA ASN A 24 -11.32 26.55 -18.63
C ASN A 24 -12.51 25.55 -18.59
N LEU A 25 -12.47 24.51 -19.43
CA LEU A 25 -13.52 23.49 -19.55
C LEU A 25 -13.60 22.56 -18.34
N VAL A 26 -12.47 22.19 -17.73
CA VAL A 26 -12.48 21.37 -16.51
C VAL A 26 -13.07 22.16 -15.36
N CYS A 27 -12.68 23.43 -15.19
CA CYS A 27 -13.27 24.30 -14.17
C CYS A 27 -14.79 24.47 -14.36
N GLN A 28 -15.26 24.60 -15.61
CA GLN A 28 -16.69 24.61 -15.91
C GLN A 28 -17.38 23.30 -15.54
N THR A 29 -16.74 22.16 -15.81
CA THR A 29 -17.25 20.84 -15.46
C THR A 29 -17.39 20.69 -13.94
N ILE A 30 -16.35 21.05 -13.19
CA ILE A 30 -16.36 21.01 -11.72
C ILE A 30 -17.45 21.94 -11.16
N SER A 31 -17.57 23.15 -11.69
CA SER A 31 -18.62 24.10 -11.30
C SER A 31 -20.03 23.52 -11.53
N ALA A 32 -20.25 22.87 -12.68
CA ALA A 32 -21.52 22.22 -12.97
C ALA A 32 -21.81 21.02 -12.05
N ILE A 33 -20.79 20.23 -11.69
CA ILE A 33 -20.91 19.17 -10.68
C ILE A 33 -21.27 19.75 -9.32
N ARG A 34 -20.62 20.83 -8.87
CA ARG A 34 -20.93 21.52 -7.61
C ARG A 34 -22.37 22.00 -7.57
N GLN A 35 -22.88 22.58 -8.66
CA GLN A 35 -24.29 22.97 -8.77
C GLN A 35 -25.23 21.76 -8.66
N LEU A 36 -24.87 20.61 -9.24
CA LEU A 36 -25.65 19.38 -9.08
C LEU A 36 -25.67 18.92 -7.61
N ILE A 37 -24.52 18.98 -6.91
CA ILE A 37 -24.43 18.65 -5.47
C ILE A 37 -25.33 19.56 -4.63
N VAL A 38 -25.29 20.88 -4.88
CA VAL A 38 -26.15 21.87 -4.19
C VAL A 38 -27.64 21.58 -4.38
N ASN A 39 -28.03 21.07 -5.55
CA ASN A 39 -29.42 20.71 -5.86
C ASN A 39 -29.87 19.36 -5.27
N HIS A 40 -28.92 18.53 -4.81
CA HIS A 40 -29.13 17.16 -4.33
C HIS A 40 -28.35 16.86 -3.04
N PRO A 41 -28.39 17.73 -2.02
CA PRO A 41 -27.46 17.66 -0.88
C PRO A 41 -27.58 16.34 -0.09
N ASP A 42 -28.80 15.84 0.06
CA ASP A 42 -29.10 14.60 0.77
C ASP A 42 -28.40 13.37 0.14
N ALA A 43 -28.07 13.40 -1.16
CA ALA A 43 -27.40 12.29 -1.84
C ALA A 43 -25.86 12.28 -1.65
N PHE A 44 -25.33 13.34 -1.05
CA PHE A 44 -23.90 13.56 -0.85
C PHE A 44 -23.51 13.74 0.64
N ASP A 45 -24.45 13.51 1.57
CA ASP A 45 -24.29 13.73 3.01
C ASP A 45 -23.85 15.18 3.35
N ILE A 46 -24.42 16.17 2.64
CA ILE A 46 -24.09 17.60 2.78
C ILE A 46 -25.32 18.39 3.26
N ASP A 47 -25.86 18.01 4.41
CA ASP A 47 -27.15 18.49 4.92
C ASP A 47 -27.19 19.99 5.26
N PHE A 48 -26.03 20.63 5.43
CA PHE A 48 -25.98 22.08 5.68
C PHE A 48 -26.47 22.92 4.48
N LEU A 49 -26.60 22.33 3.28
CA LEU A 49 -27.13 22.96 2.06
C LEU A 49 -28.67 22.95 1.97
N SER A 50 -29.36 22.97 3.11
CA SER A 50 -30.80 22.72 3.34
C SER A 50 -31.86 23.53 2.55
N SER A 51 -31.48 24.36 1.56
CA SER A 51 -32.39 25.33 0.93
C SER A 51 -32.75 25.08 -0.54
N GLN A 52 -32.08 24.18 -1.27
CA GLN A 52 -32.39 23.92 -2.69
C GLN A 52 -32.45 22.43 -3.00
N ARG A 53 -33.66 21.90 -3.16
CA ARG A 53 -33.88 20.51 -3.60
C ARG A 53 -34.49 20.53 -5.00
N SER A 54 -33.80 19.93 -5.95
CA SER A 54 -34.37 19.74 -7.28
C SER A 54 -35.46 18.67 -7.26
N PRO A 55 -36.59 18.86 -7.95
CA PRO A 55 -37.62 17.84 -8.11
C PRO A 55 -37.21 16.75 -9.12
N ILE A 56 -36.16 16.99 -9.91
CA ILE A 56 -35.63 16.05 -10.90
C ILE A 56 -34.80 15.00 -10.18
N SER A 57 -34.93 13.72 -10.50
CA SER A 57 -34.10 12.69 -9.85
C SER A 57 -32.60 12.92 -10.08
N LEU A 58 -31.76 12.59 -9.08
CA LEU A 58 -30.30 12.65 -9.19
C LEU A 58 -29.78 11.93 -10.44
N GLU A 59 -30.31 10.73 -10.72
CA GLU A 59 -29.95 9.93 -11.90
C GLU A 59 -30.15 10.71 -13.21
N THR A 60 -31.30 11.39 -13.34
CA THR A 60 -31.61 12.20 -14.53
C THR A 60 -30.69 13.43 -14.60
N SER A 61 -30.45 14.10 -13.47
CA SER A 61 -29.55 15.26 -13.42
C SER A 61 -28.11 14.89 -13.79
N VAL A 62 -27.61 13.76 -13.30
CA VAL A 62 -26.27 13.25 -13.63
C VAL A 62 -26.17 12.88 -15.10
N GLY A 63 -27.16 12.18 -15.65
CA GLY A 63 -27.17 11.81 -17.07
C GLY A 63 -27.18 13.02 -18.00
N GLN A 64 -27.94 14.06 -17.65
CA GLN A 64 -27.96 15.33 -18.37
C GLN A 64 -26.60 16.04 -18.27
N LEU A 65 -26.04 16.15 -17.05
CA LEU A 65 -24.73 16.75 -16.82
C LEU A 65 -23.62 16.05 -17.63
N TYR A 66 -23.61 14.72 -17.67
CA TYR A 66 -22.64 13.97 -18.48
C TYR A 66 -22.76 14.30 -19.96
N LYS A 67 -23.99 14.37 -20.49
CA LYS A 67 -24.24 14.74 -21.89
C LYS A 67 -23.76 16.17 -22.17
N ASP A 68 -24.14 17.12 -21.35
CA ASP A 68 -23.76 18.54 -21.50
C ASP A 68 -22.24 18.72 -21.42
N THR A 69 -21.58 17.98 -20.52
CA THR A 69 -20.13 17.98 -20.40
C THR A 69 -19.52 17.43 -21.69
N LYS A 70 -19.99 16.28 -22.20
CA LYS A 70 -19.46 15.70 -23.43
C LYS A 70 -19.61 16.65 -24.63
N ASP A 71 -20.78 17.29 -24.76
CA ASP A 71 -21.09 18.27 -25.80
C ASP A 71 -20.20 19.54 -25.65
N LEU A 72 -19.92 19.97 -24.42
CA LEU A 72 -18.99 21.08 -24.12
C LEU A 72 -17.57 20.78 -24.62
N TYR A 73 -17.02 19.60 -24.34
CA TYR A 73 -15.68 19.25 -24.84
C TYR A 73 -15.66 19.10 -26.36
N GLN A 74 -16.67 18.44 -26.94
CA GLN A 74 -16.77 18.23 -28.39
C GLN A 74 -16.92 19.55 -29.17
N SER A 75 -17.73 20.50 -28.68
CA SER A 75 -17.89 21.82 -29.30
C SER A 75 -16.61 22.68 -29.25
N ASN A 76 -15.68 22.34 -28.36
CA ASN A 76 -14.35 22.94 -28.28
C ASN A 76 -13.27 22.11 -29.01
N ASN A 77 -13.67 21.14 -29.85
CA ASN A 77 -12.78 20.24 -30.59
C ASN A 77 -11.83 19.42 -29.69
N ILE A 78 -12.25 19.08 -28.47
CA ILE A 78 -11.51 18.21 -27.56
C ILE A 78 -12.19 16.85 -27.50
N LEU A 79 -11.42 15.78 -27.70
CA LEU A 79 -11.91 14.43 -27.50
C LEU A 79 -12.20 14.21 -26.01
N PHE A 80 -13.43 13.83 -25.70
CA PHE A 80 -13.85 13.61 -24.31
C PHE A 80 -13.30 12.28 -23.77
N ASP A 81 -12.26 12.39 -22.94
CA ASP A 81 -11.74 11.31 -22.09
C ASP A 81 -12.52 11.21 -20.77
N GLU A 82 -13.17 10.05 -20.53
CA GLU A 82 -13.98 9.81 -19.33
C GLU A 82 -13.16 9.81 -18.04
N HIS A 83 -11.93 9.29 -18.08
CA HIS A 83 -11.10 9.28 -16.89
C HIS A 83 -10.67 10.71 -16.53
N ARG A 84 -10.15 11.45 -17.51
CA ARG A 84 -9.53 12.77 -17.30
C ARG A 84 -10.55 13.88 -17.10
N HIS A 85 -11.66 13.87 -17.84
CA HIS A 85 -12.62 14.97 -17.84
C HIS A 85 -13.86 14.72 -16.97
N TRP A 86 -14.15 13.46 -16.58
CA TRP A 86 -15.28 13.12 -15.74
C TRP A 86 -14.86 12.63 -14.36
N ASN A 87 -14.11 11.52 -14.28
CA ASN A 87 -13.79 10.89 -13.01
C ASN A 87 -12.92 11.79 -12.12
N ILE A 88 -11.93 12.47 -12.69
CA ILE A 88 -11.09 13.42 -11.96
C ILE A 88 -11.89 14.66 -11.54
N ALA A 89 -12.78 15.17 -12.39
CA ALA A 89 -13.63 16.32 -12.05
C ALA A 89 -14.56 16.00 -10.87
N TRP A 90 -15.18 14.82 -10.85
CA TRP A 90 -15.96 14.35 -9.69
C TRP A 90 -15.12 14.16 -8.44
N ARG A 91 -13.89 13.64 -8.57
CA ARG A 91 -12.98 13.49 -7.44
C ARG A 91 -12.63 14.85 -6.82
N GLN A 92 -12.39 15.86 -7.64
CA GLN A 92 -12.11 17.23 -7.20
C GLN A 92 -13.36 17.86 -6.58
N ALA A 93 -14.50 17.84 -7.27
CA ALA A 93 -15.75 18.44 -6.77
C ALA A 93 -16.25 17.87 -5.43
N LEU A 94 -15.79 16.68 -5.05
CA LEU A 94 -16.07 16.03 -3.76
C LEU A 94 -14.88 16.09 -2.80
N SER A 95 -13.87 16.93 -3.05
CA SER A 95 -12.76 17.12 -2.12
C SER A 95 -13.23 17.84 -0.85
N PHE A 96 -12.52 17.68 0.27
CA PHE A 96 -12.86 18.43 1.50
C PHE A 96 -12.69 19.94 1.32
N ASP A 97 -11.79 20.39 0.43
CA ASP A 97 -11.64 21.81 0.08
C ASP A 97 -12.85 22.29 -0.73
N ASP A 98 -13.30 21.53 -1.73
CA ASP A 98 -14.50 21.83 -2.52
C ASP A 98 -15.78 21.83 -1.67
N ILE A 99 -15.92 20.88 -0.74
CA ILE A 99 -17.05 20.84 0.21
C ILE A 99 -17.01 22.06 1.15
N SER A 100 -15.82 22.50 1.55
CA SER A 100 -15.67 23.75 2.31
C SER A 100 -16.08 24.97 1.50
N GLU A 101 -15.73 25.02 0.20
CA GLU A 101 -16.20 26.09 -0.69
C GLU A 101 -17.74 26.13 -0.82
N LEU A 102 -18.40 24.97 -0.80
CA LEU A 102 -19.88 24.91 -0.74
C LEU A 102 -20.46 25.48 0.58
N ALA A 103 -19.64 25.54 1.63
CA ALA A 103 -19.95 26.14 2.93
C ALA A 103 -19.37 27.57 3.07
N ASP A 104 -19.15 28.29 1.97
CA ASP A 104 -18.53 29.63 1.95
C ASP A 104 -17.12 29.68 2.60
N GLY A 105 -16.40 28.56 2.58
CA GLY A 105 -15.09 28.39 3.21
C GLY A 105 -15.14 28.15 4.73
N ASP A 106 -16.33 27.96 5.32
CA ASP A 106 -16.48 27.66 6.74
C ASP A 106 -16.26 26.17 7.06
N ASN A 107 -14.99 25.81 7.27
CA ASN A 107 -14.60 24.48 7.73
C ASN A 107 -15.35 24.03 8.98
N ALA A 108 -15.74 24.94 9.89
CA ALA A 108 -16.43 24.56 11.11
C ALA A 108 -17.86 24.10 10.83
N THR A 109 -18.52 24.64 9.81
CA THR A 109 -19.83 24.16 9.36
C THR A 109 -19.74 22.77 8.75
N VAL A 110 -18.74 22.54 7.90
CA VAL A 110 -18.47 21.21 7.32
C VAL A 110 -18.15 20.18 8.41
N ILE A 111 -17.28 20.51 9.36
CA ILE A 111 -16.94 19.59 10.47
C ILE A 111 -18.21 19.24 11.27
N ARG A 112 -19.05 20.23 11.60
CA ARG A 112 -20.28 20.02 12.38
C ARG A 112 -21.33 19.15 11.67
N SER A 113 -21.28 19.02 10.34
CA SER A 113 -22.20 18.13 9.62
C SER A 113 -21.81 16.65 9.70
N PHE A 114 -20.56 16.34 10.06
CA PHE A 114 -20.14 14.96 10.31
C PHE A 114 -20.41 14.52 11.75
N HIS A 115 -20.35 13.21 11.97
CA HIS A 115 -20.50 12.62 13.30
C HIS A 115 -19.46 13.18 14.29
N PRO A 116 -19.81 13.56 15.54
CA PRO A 116 -18.91 14.21 16.50
C PRO A 116 -17.56 13.50 16.73
N ARG A 117 -17.56 12.18 16.66
CA ARG A 117 -16.36 11.34 16.83
C ARG A 117 -15.30 11.56 15.75
N SER A 118 -15.68 11.96 14.53
CA SER A 118 -14.72 12.21 13.44
C SER A 118 -14.19 13.65 13.42
N HIS A 119 -14.76 14.57 14.21
CA HIS A 119 -14.45 16.00 14.15
C HIS A 119 -12.96 16.29 14.29
N LYS A 120 -12.28 15.69 15.27
CA LYS A 120 -10.85 15.90 15.50
C LYS A 120 -10.02 15.53 14.26
N ALA A 121 -10.29 14.36 13.67
CA ALA A 121 -9.54 13.90 12.51
C ALA A 121 -9.80 14.77 11.28
N ILE A 122 -11.04 15.22 11.06
CA ILE A 122 -11.39 16.11 9.95
C ILE A 122 -10.77 17.50 10.15
N SER A 123 -10.72 18.02 11.38
CA SER A 123 -9.98 19.25 11.68
C SER A 123 -8.51 19.14 11.26
N THR A 124 -7.86 18.01 11.59
CA THR A 124 -6.46 17.78 11.22
C THR A 124 -6.26 17.72 9.69
N ILE A 125 -7.23 17.23 8.92
CA ILE A 125 -7.18 17.29 7.44
C ILE A 125 -7.05 18.74 6.95
N TYR A 126 -7.84 19.66 7.51
CA TYR A 126 -7.77 21.08 7.17
C TYR A 126 -6.51 21.76 7.71
N GLU A 127 -6.11 21.48 8.94
CA GLU A 127 -4.90 22.04 9.58
C GLU A 127 -3.63 21.71 8.79
N HIS A 128 -3.55 20.50 8.22
CA HIS A 128 -2.43 20.05 7.39
C HIS A 128 -2.60 20.36 5.90
N ALA A 129 -3.63 21.13 5.51
CA ALA A 129 -3.94 21.50 4.12
C ALA A 129 -4.06 20.28 3.18
N LEU A 130 -4.65 19.19 3.69
CA LEU A 130 -4.81 17.93 2.96
C LEU A 130 -6.12 17.86 2.17
N GLY A 131 -7.06 18.79 2.40
CA GLY A 131 -8.44 18.68 1.93
C GLY A 131 -8.59 18.49 0.42
N ARG A 132 -7.77 19.15 -0.40
CA ARG A 132 -7.72 18.96 -1.87
C ARG A 132 -7.43 17.54 -2.34
N TYR A 133 -6.73 16.74 -1.54
CA TYR A 133 -6.36 15.35 -1.89
C TYR A 133 -7.37 14.34 -1.36
N MET A 134 -8.19 14.75 -0.38
CA MET A 134 -9.17 13.91 0.29
C MET A 134 -10.52 14.04 -0.39
N ARG A 135 -10.88 13.02 -1.17
CA ARG A 135 -12.24 12.90 -1.70
C ARG A 135 -13.17 12.37 -0.62
N TRP A 136 -14.33 12.99 -0.47
CA TRP A 136 -15.43 12.52 0.37
C TRP A 136 -16.25 11.42 -0.34
N TYR A 137 -16.62 10.41 0.44
CA TYR A 137 -17.56 9.36 0.08
C TYR A 137 -18.70 9.33 1.09
N PRO A 138 -19.91 9.73 0.67
CA PRO A 138 -21.13 9.55 1.44
C PRO A 138 -21.30 8.11 1.93
N TRP A 139 -21.70 7.94 3.20
CA TRP A 139 -21.80 6.63 3.84
C TRP A 139 -22.86 5.75 3.16
N GLN A 140 -23.97 6.35 2.75
CA GLN A 140 -25.06 5.69 2.03
C GLN A 140 -24.66 5.09 0.67
N TRP A 141 -23.47 5.39 0.15
CA TRP A 141 -22.97 4.76 -1.08
C TRP A 141 -22.41 3.36 -0.84
N PHE A 142 -22.19 2.97 0.41
CA PHE A 142 -21.62 1.67 0.79
C PHE A 142 -22.70 0.66 1.19
N SER A 143 -22.42 -0.61 0.90
CA SER A 143 -23.28 -1.77 1.22
C SER A 143 -22.42 -3.02 1.47
N ASP A 144 -23.04 -4.08 1.97
CA ASP A 144 -22.40 -5.40 2.17
C ASP A 144 -21.09 -5.35 2.96
N LEU A 145 -21.10 -4.68 4.12
CA LEU A 145 -19.93 -4.54 4.98
C LEU A 145 -19.57 -5.88 5.63
N VAL A 146 -18.36 -6.38 5.35
CA VAL A 146 -17.81 -7.64 5.88
C VAL A 146 -16.50 -7.35 6.58
N PHE A 147 -16.37 -7.74 7.85
CA PHE A 147 -15.11 -7.62 8.59
C PHE A 147 -14.06 -8.58 8.01
N LEU A 148 -12.91 -8.04 7.59
CA LEU A 148 -11.79 -8.84 7.07
C LEU A 148 -10.80 -9.18 8.20
N GLY A 149 -10.49 -8.19 9.04
CA GLY A 149 -9.54 -8.38 10.13
C GLY A 149 -9.21 -7.08 10.84
N ALA A 150 -8.58 -7.21 12.00
CA ALA A 150 -8.03 -6.09 12.74
C ALA A 150 -6.56 -6.39 13.04
N GLY A 151 -5.65 -5.60 12.47
CA GLY A 151 -4.25 -5.62 12.85
C GLY A 151 -4.04 -4.85 14.16
N GLY A 152 -2.78 -4.71 14.60
CA GLY A 152 -2.44 -3.99 15.84
C GLY A 152 -2.89 -2.52 15.91
N PHE A 153 -3.41 -1.96 14.81
CA PHE A 153 -3.68 -0.52 14.73
C PHE A 153 -4.94 -0.10 13.95
N SER A 154 -5.67 -1.01 13.28
CA SER A 154 -6.90 -0.66 12.57
C SER A 154 -7.70 -1.88 12.16
N ALA A 155 -9.02 -1.76 12.22
CA ALA A 155 -9.97 -2.69 11.64
C ALA A 155 -10.18 -2.40 10.15
N VAL A 156 -10.21 -3.47 9.34
CA VAL A 156 -10.43 -3.42 7.90
C VAL A 156 -11.68 -4.21 7.55
N TYR A 157 -12.50 -3.64 6.69
CA TYR A 157 -13.72 -4.23 6.18
C TYR A 157 -13.69 -4.27 4.65
N ALA A 158 -14.26 -5.29 4.04
CA ALA A 158 -14.69 -5.25 2.65
C ALA A 158 -16.08 -4.60 2.59
N ALA A 159 -16.32 -3.80 1.56
CA ALA A 159 -17.64 -3.24 1.27
C ALA A 159 -17.83 -3.16 -0.25
N ARG A 160 -19.07 -2.92 -0.65
CA ARG A 160 -19.44 -2.57 -2.03
C ARG A 160 -19.82 -1.12 -2.09
N VAL A 161 -19.23 -0.37 -3.02
CA VAL A 161 -19.57 1.05 -3.25
C VAL A 161 -20.26 1.24 -4.59
N ARG A 162 -21.26 2.11 -4.60
CA ARG A 162 -22.03 2.52 -5.78
C ARG A 162 -21.95 4.04 -5.94
N LEU A 163 -21.26 4.51 -6.98
CA LEU A 163 -21.12 5.95 -7.23
C LEU A 163 -22.25 6.44 -8.12
N PRO A 164 -23.02 7.47 -7.76
CA PRO A 164 -24.18 7.91 -8.53
C PRO A 164 -23.84 8.45 -9.94
N TYR A 165 -22.57 8.77 -10.18
CA TYR A 165 -22.04 9.31 -11.44
C TYR A 165 -21.19 8.33 -12.23
N ASP A 166 -21.17 7.06 -11.85
CA ASP A 166 -20.54 6.04 -12.67
C ASP A 166 -21.24 5.94 -14.01
N ILE A 167 -20.42 6.02 -15.06
CA ILE A 167 -20.87 5.89 -16.44
C ILE A 167 -21.37 4.45 -16.63
N PRO A 168 -22.64 4.27 -17.02
CA PRO A 168 -23.23 2.95 -17.16
C PRO A 168 -22.64 2.17 -18.33
N GLU A 169 -22.74 0.83 -18.28
CA GLU A 169 -22.62 0.05 -19.50
C GLU A 169 -23.83 0.27 -20.43
N LYS A 170 -23.71 -0.16 -21.69
CA LYS A 170 -24.75 0.06 -22.69
C LYS A 170 -26.06 -0.60 -22.26
N GLY A 171 -27.08 0.21 -21.99
CA GLY A 171 -28.41 -0.24 -21.57
C GLY A 171 -28.64 -0.19 -20.05
N GLU A 172 -27.65 0.22 -19.28
CA GLU A 172 -27.76 0.40 -17.84
C GLU A 172 -28.00 1.87 -17.44
N ARG A 173 -28.30 2.08 -16.16
CA ARG A 173 -28.57 3.39 -15.56
C ARG A 173 -27.32 3.96 -14.88
N PHE A 174 -27.19 5.28 -14.81
CA PHE A 174 -26.09 5.92 -14.06
C PHE A 174 -26.05 5.42 -12.62
N GLY A 175 -24.83 5.15 -12.15
CA GLY A 175 -24.62 4.62 -10.81
C GLY A 175 -25.23 3.25 -10.56
N SER A 176 -25.39 2.42 -11.59
CA SER A 176 -25.70 0.99 -11.44
C SER A 176 -24.47 0.13 -11.16
N ARG A 177 -23.27 0.62 -11.52
CA ARG A 177 -22.01 -0.09 -11.27
C ARG A 177 -21.72 -0.22 -9.79
N ILE A 178 -21.33 -1.42 -9.39
CA ILE A 178 -20.95 -1.76 -8.02
C ILE A 178 -19.51 -2.26 -8.08
N ARG A 179 -18.66 -1.72 -7.21
CA ARG A 179 -17.25 -2.13 -7.12
C ARG A 179 -16.88 -2.50 -5.68
N PRO A 180 -16.04 -3.53 -5.47
CA PRO A 180 -15.53 -3.85 -4.16
C PRO A 180 -14.50 -2.80 -3.71
N VAL A 181 -14.49 -2.51 -2.41
CA VAL A 181 -13.52 -1.61 -1.77
C VAL A 181 -13.16 -2.13 -0.38
N ALA A 182 -12.00 -1.72 0.10
CA ALA A 182 -11.60 -1.87 1.50
C ALA A 182 -11.92 -0.59 2.26
N LEU A 183 -12.51 -0.72 3.45
CA LEU A 183 -12.72 0.36 4.42
C LEU A 183 -11.82 0.10 5.63
N LYS A 184 -10.82 0.96 5.84
CA LYS A 184 -9.87 0.86 6.96
C LYS A 184 -10.16 1.97 7.97
N VAL A 185 -10.45 1.62 9.22
CA VAL A 185 -10.75 2.60 10.28
C VAL A 185 -9.53 3.49 10.53
N VAL A 186 -9.72 4.80 10.45
CA VAL A 186 -8.68 5.83 10.64
C VAL A 186 -8.54 6.16 12.12
N ASP A 187 -7.32 6.11 12.62
CA ASP A 187 -6.93 6.72 13.90
C ASP A 187 -6.00 7.91 13.64
N GLU A 188 -5.58 8.60 14.70
CA GLU A 188 -4.71 9.79 14.60
C GLU A 188 -3.38 9.52 13.88
N LYS A 189 -2.85 8.29 13.95
CA LYS A 189 -1.59 7.92 13.28
C LYS A 189 -1.81 7.56 11.81
N ILE A 190 -3.01 7.17 11.41
CA ILE A 190 -3.36 6.92 10.00
C ILE A 190 -3.39 8.22 9.18
N LEU A 191 -3.52 9.39 9.81
CA LEU A 191 -3.38 10.65 9.10
C LEU A 191 -2.00 10.82 8.44
N ASN A 192 -0.95 10.24 9.03
CA ASN A 192 0.36 10.19 8.38
C ASN A 192 0.32 9.30 7.13
N GLU A 193 -0.25 8.10 7.22
CA GLU A 193 -0.44 7.21 6.08
C GLU A 193 -1.23 7.90 4.95
N ILE A 194 -2.32 8.57 5.29
CA ILE A 194 -3.14 9.35 4.38
C ILE A 194 -2.33 10.49 3.74
N THR A 195 -1.51 11.20 4.53
CA THR A 195 -0.64 12.28 4.05
C THR A 195 0.39 11.76 3.06
N VAL A 196 1.08 10.67 3.40
CA VAL A 196 2.09 10.06 2.54
C VAL A 196 1.45 9.53 1.27
N GLN A 197 0.39 8.72 1.36
CA GLN A 197 -0.28 8.19 0.17
C GLN A 197 -0.82 9.29 -0.75
N SER A 198 -1.29 10.40 -0.17
CA SER A 198 -1.80 11.54 -0.95
C SER A 198 -0.69 12.35 -1.63
N ARG A 199 0.50 12.45 -1.01
CA ARG A 199 1.66 13.18 -1.56
C ARG A 199 2.51 12.32 -2.49
N ALA A 200 2.59 11.04 -2.20
CA ALA A 200 3.45 10.10 -2.90
C ALA A 200 2.89 9.64 -4.25
N PHE A 201 1.65 10.05 -4.59
CA PHE A 201 0.96 9.63 -5.80
C PHE A 201 1.05 8.11 -6.04
N VAL A 202 1.19 7.33 -4.95
CA VAL A 202 1.28 5.87 -5.03
C VAL A 202 -0.05 5.41 -5.59
N ALA A 203 0.00 4.84 -6.78
CA ALA A 203 -1.16 4.55 -7.58
C ALA A 203 -2.21 3.77 -6.78
N LEU A 204 -3.40 4.36 -6.70
CA LEU A 204 -4.70 3.68 -6.61
C LEU A 204 -5.06 2.92 -5.32
N LEU A 205 -4.24 2.90 -4.27
CA LEU A 205 -4.70 2.32 -3.01
C LEU A 205 -5.71 3.23 -2.31
N PHE A 206 -5.44 4.52 -2.17
CA PHE A 206 -6.33 5.46 -1.49
C PHE A 206 -7.30 6.13 -2.46
N HIS A 207 -8.59 5.99 -2.20
CA HIS A 207 -9.65 6.59 -3.00
C HIS A 207 -10.27 7.83 -2.36
N GLY A 208 -10.27 7.91 -1.03
CA GLY A 208 -10.87 8.99 -0.25
C GLY A 208 -11.30 8.54 1.15
N LEU A 209 -12.19 9.30 1.78
CA LEU A 209 -12.63 9.10 3.16
C LEU A 209 -14.15 9.00 3.23
N THR A 210 -14.63 8.22 4.19
CA THR A 210 -16.03 8.16 4.60
C THR A 210 -16.13 8.18 6.13
N VAL A 211 -17.30 8.48 6.68
CA VAL A 211 -17.58 8.38 8.12
C VAL A 211 -18.72 7.39 8.30
N CYS A 212 -18.49 6.35 9.10
CA CYS A 212 -19.56 5.41 9.42
C CYS A 212 -20.62 6.10 10.28
N GLU A 213 -21.85 6.19 9.80
CA GLU A 213 -22.95 6.83 10.52
C GLU A 213 -23.25 6.17 11.86
N THR A 214 -23.10 4.84 11.96
CA THR A 214 -23.45 4.08 13.17
C THR A 214 -22.40 4.22 14.26
N THR A 215 -21.11 4.16 13.93
CA THR A 215 -20.02 4.16 14.93
C THR A 215 -19.31 5.51 15.05
N GLY A 216 -19.48 6.38 14.06
CA GLY A 216 -18.75 7.64 13.93
C GLY A 216 -17.30 7.48 13.52
N ASP A 217 -16.87 6.28 13.14
CA ASP A 217 -15.48 6.02 12.76
C ASP A 217 -15.21 6.65 11.38
N LEU A 218 -14.17 7.49 11.30
CA LEU A 218 -13.60 7.91 10.03
C LEU A 218 -12.93 6.69 9.40
N MET A 219 -13.18 6.44 8.11
CA MET A 219 -12.65 5.29 7.39
C MET A 219 -12.00 5.72 6.08
N MET A 220 -10.85 5.11 5.80
CA MET A 220 -10.14 5.21 4.54
C MET A 220 -10.79 4.28 3.52
N VAL A 221 -11.23 4.83 2.40
CA VAL A 221 -11.74 4.08 1.25
C VAL A 221 -10.56 3.72 0.37
N ALA A 222 -10.37 2.43 0.13
CA ALA A 222 -9.22 1.92 -0.60
C ALA A 222 -9.56 0.79 -1.57
N THR A 223 -8.65 0.52 -2.51
CA THR A 223 -8.74 -0.68 -3.37
C THR A 223 -8.73 -1.94 -2.51
N LEU A 224 -9.68 -2.85 -2.74
CA LEU A 224 -9.67 -4.17 -2.14
C LEU A 224 -8.73 -5.08 -2.95
N SER A 225 -7.74 -5.67 -2.30
CA SER A 225 -6.92 -6.72 -2.90
C SER A 225 -7.65 -8.06 -2.79
N GLU A 226 -7.91 -8.70 -3.93
CA GLU A 226 -8.61 -9.99 -4.00
C GLU A 226 -7.73 -11.16 -3.56
N ASP A 227 -6.40 -11.05 -3.76
CA ASP A 227 -5.44 -12.09 -3.41
C ASP A 227 -4.82 -11.95 -2.02
N GLY A 228 -5.22 -10.92 -1.27
CA GLY A 228 -4.68 -10.61 0.04
C GLY A 228 -3.24 -10.08 -0.04
N ASN A 229 -2.43 -10.43 0.95
CA ASN A 229 -1.06 -9.93 1.06
C ASN A 229 -0.02 -10.97 0.63
N LEU A 230 1.21 -10.50 0.39
CA LEU A 230 2.31 -11.33 -0.09
C LEU A 230 2.64 -12.49 0.85
N ASP A 231 2.44 -12.35 2.16
CA ASP A 231 2.65 -13.43 3.13
C ASP A 231 1.75 -14.64 2.82
N THR A 232 0.50 -14.39 2.42
CA THR A 232 -0.42 -15.45 1.98
C THR A 232 -0.05 -16.01 0.61
N LYS A 233 0.42 -15.17 -0.33
CA LYS A 233 0.84 -15.58 -1.68
C LYS A 233 2.09 -16.49 -1.63
N ILE A 234 3.08 -16.16 -0.80
CA ILE A 234 4.30 -16.96 -0.58
C ILE A 234 3.96 -18.38 -0.09
N GLN A 235 2.88 -18.56 0.66
CA GLN A 235 2.48 -19.86 1.21
C GLN A 235 1.71 -20.74 0.22
N ARG A 236 1.29 -20.21 -0.95
CA ARG A 236 0.56 -20.98 -1.97
C ARG A 236 1.45 -22.09 -2.58
N PRO A 237 0.86 -23.20 -3.09
CA PRO A 237 1.59 -24.27 -3.76
C PRO A 237 2.44 -23.76 -4.94
N LEU A 238 3.61 -24.37 -5.15
CA LEU A 238 4.66 -23.97 -6.09
C LEU A 238 4.23 -23.93 -7.58
N ASN A 239 3.14 -24.61 -7.94
CA ASN A 239 2.78 -24.88 -9.33
C ASN A 239 2.19 -23.69 -10.10
N LYS A 240 2.07 -22.49 -9.48
CA LYS A 240 1.66 -21.24 -10.14
C LYS A 240 2.28 -19.94 -9.59
N SER A 241 2.82 -19.93 -8.36
CA SER A 241 3.18 -18.68 -7.63
C SER A 241 4.67 -18.30 -7.62
N HIS A 242 5.55 -19.10 -8.22
CA HIS A 242 7.01 -18.92 -8.16
C HIS A 242 7.66 -18.95 -9.54
N ASP A 243 6.90 -18.55 -10.57
CA ASP A 243 7.49 -18.23 -11.86
C ASP A 243 8.51 -17.10 -11.64
N PHE A 244 9.75 -17.31 -12.07
CA PHE A 244 10.80 -16.32 -11.91
C PHE A 244 10.46 -15.02 -12.65
N SER A 245 9.66 -15.08 -13.72
CA SER A 245 9.10 -13.88 -14.36
C SER A 245 8.21 -13.11 -13.40
N LEU A 246 7.22 -13.77 -12.78
CA LEU A 246 6.32 -13.15 -11.81
C LEU A 246 7.08 -12.57 -10.61
N VAL A 247 8.04 -13.32 -10.07
CA VAL A 247 8.91 -12.85 -8.99
C VAL A 247 9.69 -11.61 -9.42
N SER A 248 10.26 -11.61 -10.62
CA SER A 248 11.01 -10.47 -11.16
C SER A 248 10.12 -9.25 -11.36
N ASP A 249 8.93 -9.43 -11.93
CA ASP A 249 7.97 -8.35 -12.16
C ASP A 249 7.52 -7.72 -10.83
N MET A 250 7.22 -8.55 -9.81
CA MET A 250 6.87 -8.08 -8.47
C MET A 250 8.02 -7.31 -7.80
N VAL A 251 9.25 -7.83 -7.87
CA VAL A 251 10.43 -7.12 -7.30
C VAL A 251 10.69 -5.83 -8.04
N THR A 252 10.57 -5.81 -9.36
CA THR A 252 10.72 -4.60 -10.17
C THR A 252 9.69 -3.54 -9.75
N GLN A 253 8.41 -3.92 -9.58
CA GLN A 253 7.37 -3.00 -9.12
C GLN A 253 7.69 -2.44 -7.73
N LEU A 254 7.99 -3.29 -6.75
CA LEU A 254 8.30 -2.89 -5.38
C LEU A 254 9.54 -1.98 -5.30
N ALA A 255 10.58 -2.30 -6.07
CA ALA A 255 11.82 -1.52 -6.11
C ALA A 255 11.57 -0.12 -6.67
N PHE A 256 10.78 0.00 -7.74
CA PHE A 256 10.43 1.32 -8.29
C PHE A 256 9.45 2.10 -7.42
N ASP A 257 8.48 1.44 -6.78
CA ASP A 257 7.59 2.11 -5.82
C ASP A 257 8.38 2.66 -4.61
N LEU A 258 9.37 1.90 -4.15
CA LEU A 258 10.28 2.33 -3.09
C LEU A 258 11.18 3.47 -3.55
N ALA A 259 11.73 3.40 -4.77
CA ALA A 259 12.53 4.46 -5.37
C ALA A 259 11.73 5.78 -5.48
N SER A 260 10.48 5.72 -5.96
CA SER A 260 9.63 6.91 -6.01
C SER A 260 9.39 7.49 -4.60
N LEU A 261 9.17 6.66 -3.58
CA LEU A 261 9.03 7.13 -2.20
C LEU A 261 10.31 7.82 -1.67
N HIS A 262 11.47 7.24 -1.96
CA HIS A 262 12.78 7.75 -1.54
C HIS A 262 13.14 9.04 -2.29
N ASP A 263 13.17 8.99 -3.62
CA ASP A 263 13.78 10.03 -4.47
C ASP A 263 12.81 11.17 -4.82
N GLU A 264 11.55 10.85 -5.10
CA GLU A 264 10.56 11.86 -5.52
C GLU A 264 9.89 12.52 -4.31
N ILE A 265 9.64 11.75 -3.25
CA ILE A 265 8.87 12.19 -2.08
C ILE A 265 9.77 12.53 -0.89
N GLY A 266 10.97 11.95 -0.81
CA GLY A 266 11.92 12.19 0.27
C GLY A 266 11.49 11.54 1.59
N MET A 267 10.88 10.36 1.53
CA MET A 267 10.38 9.65 2.71
C MET A 267 10.89 8.22 2.80
N CYS A 268 11.13 7.73 4.00
CA CYS A 268 11.35 6.31 4.28
C CYS A 268 10.03 5.61 4.60
N HIS A 269 9.85 4.34 4.19
CA HIS A 269 8.65 3.57 4.50
C HIS A 269 8.61 3.09 5.96
N ARG A 270 9.69 2.47 6.46
CA ARG A 270 9.87 2.01 7.85
C ARG A 270 9.07 0.80 8.32
N ASN A 271 8.41 0.07 7.44
CA ASN A 271 7.66 -1.14 7.82
C ASN A 271 7.40 -2.07 6.62
N ILE A 272 8.43 -2.27 5.79
CA ILE A 272 8.34 -3.13 4.60
C ILE A 272 8.43 -4.59 5.03
N HIS A 273 7.40 -5.37 4.72
CA HIS A 273 7.36 -6.83 4.92
C HIS A 273 6.19 -7.42 4.12
N PRO A 274 6.11 -8.74 3.90
CA PRO A 274 5.09 -9.35 3.04
C PRO A 274 3.63 -9.03 3.43
N ARG A 275 3.31 -8.79 4.70
CA ARG A 275 1.93 -8.39 5.09
C ARG A 275 1.54 -6.97 4.71
N ASN A 276 2.52 -6.12 4.42
CA ASN A 276 2.36 -4.74 3.97
C ASN A 276 2.58 -4.63 2.45
N ILE A 277 2.50 -5.77 1.75
CA ILE A 277 2.51 -5.82 0.29
C ILE A 277 1.23 -6.51 -0.10
N LEU A 278 0.27 -5.75 -0.65
CA LEU A 278 -0.94 -6.33 -1.23
C LEU A 278 -0.59 -6.93 -2.58
N CYS A 279 -1.24 -8.03 -2.94
CA CYS A 279 -1.03 -8.71 -4.21
C CYS A 279 -2.33 -8.73 -5.03
N SER A 280 -2.18 -8.75 -6.34
CA SER A 280 -3.14 -9.31 -7.29
C SER A 280 -2.44 -10.46 -8.04
N ASP A 281 -3.11 -11.06 -9.02
CA ASP A 281 -2.51 -12.10 -9.85
C ASP A 281 -1.19 -11.65 -10.48
N GLU A 282 -1.14 -10.42 -11.02
CA GLU A 282 0.00 -9.88 -11.78
C GLU A 282 0.75 -8.73 -11.09
N ASP A 283 0.14 -8.06 -10.11
CA ASP A 283 0.73 -6.87 -9.47
C ASP A 283 0.97 -7.06 -7.97
N CYS A 284 1.78 -6.15 -7.42
CA CYS A 284 1.87 -5.96 -5.99
C CYS A 284 2.01 -4.49 -5.64
N LEU A 285 1.51 -4.13 -4.47
CA LEU A 285 1.44 -2.75 -4.01
C LEU A 285 1.94 -2.67 -2.58
N LEU A 286 2.89 -1.78 -2.34
CA LEU A 286 3.38 -1.48 -1.00
C LEU A 286 2.33 -0.63 -0.25
N VAL A 287 2.02 -1.00 1.00
CA VAL A 287 0.97 -0.37 1.82
C VAL A 287 1.46 -0.08 3.25
N ASP A 288 0.63 0.62 4.03
CA ASP A 288 0.88 0.92 5.45
C ASP A 288 2.04 1.90 5.70
N TYR A 289 1.86 3.12 5.19
CA TYR A 289 2.78 4.26 5.34
C TYR A 289 2.67 4.99 6.70
N ARG A 290 2.05 4.37 7.71
CA ARG A 290 1.74 5.02 8.99
C ARG A 290 2.98 5.50 9.73
N PHE A 291 4.07 4.74 9.58
CA PHE A 291 5.35 5.02 10.23
C PHE A 291 6.34 5.68 9.30
N SER A 292 5.93 6.06 8.09
CA SER A 292 6.80 6.71 7.14
C SER A 292 7.22 8.09 7.65
N THR A 293 8.48 8.44 7.46
CA THR A 293 9.06 9.70 7.94
C THR A 293 9.89 10.34 6.85
N ALA A 294 10.05 11.65 6.88
CA ALA A 294 11.00 12.33 6.01
C ALA A 294 12.40 11.74 6.23
N SER A 295 13.14 11.48 5.14
CA SER A 295 14.42 10.78 5.21
C SER A 295 15.43 11.48 6.14
N ASN A 296 15.47 12.82 6.07
CA ASN A 296 16.34 13.65 6.90
C ASN A 296 15.98 13.65 8.40
N GLU A 297 14.77 13.22 8.77
CA GLU A 297 14.30 13.14 10.16
C GLU A 297 14.30 11.70 10.68
N ALA A 298 14.44 10.70 9.81
CA ALA A 298 14.19 9.30 10.15
C ALA A 298 15.05 8.80 11.32
N SER A 299 16.35 9.09 11.29
CA SER A 299 17.26 8.77 12.39
C SER A 299 16.96 9.57 13.66
N THR A 300 16.57 10.84 13.54
CA THR A 300 16.21 11.69 14.69
C THR A 300 15.00 11.12 15.43
N VAL A 301 13.96 10.70 14.70
CA VAL A 301 12.76 10.07 15.27
C VAL A 301 13.10 8.77 16.01
N THR A 302 13.96 7.93 15.42
CA THR A 302 14.35 6.65 16.01
C THR A 302 15.18 6.86 17.29
N ARG A 303 16.18 7.75 17.25
CA ARG A 303 17.00 8.07 18.43
C ARG A 303 16.19 8.74 19.53
N ALA A 304 15.24 9.62 19.19
CA ALA A 304 14.42 10.29 20.19
C ALA A 304 13.48 9.32 20.94
N SER A 305 12.93 8.32 20.25
CA SER A 305 12.01 7.35 20.85
C SER A 305 12.71 6.23 21.62
N GLN A 306 14.00 5.98 21.36
CA GLN A 306 14.76 4.83 21.88
C GLN A 306 14.05 3.48 21.62
N ALA A 307 13.19 3.45 20.61
CA ALA A 307 12.40 2.28 20.23
C ALA A 307 12.13 2.29 18.72
N TYR A 308 11.86 1.11 18.16
CA TYR A 308 11.52 0.96 16.74
C TYR A 308 10.32 0.05 16.57
N TYR A 309 9.41 0.43 15.68
CA TYR A 309 8.23 -0.35 15.33
C TYR A 309 8.48 -1.12 14.03
N GLY A 310 8.34 -2.44 14.06
CA GLY A 310 8.52 -3.27 12.86
C GLY A 310 8.45 -4.77 13.14
N ARG A 311 9.05 -5.58 12.26
CA ARG A 311 9.20 -7.04 12.42
C ARG A 311 10.68 -7.40 12.34
N ILE A 312 11.19 -8.02 13.41
CA ILE A 312 12.62 -8.33 13.60
C ILE A 312 13.37 -8.80 12.34
N PRO A 313 12.90 -9.79 11.56
CA PRO A 313 13.69 -10.27 10.41
C PRO A 313 13.86 -9.23 9.29
N TYR A 314 13.07 -8.15 9.28
CA TYR A 314 13.15 -7.07 8.28
C TYR A 314 13.85 -5.83 8.84
N ILE A 315 14.24 -5.81 10.12
CA ILE A 315 14.89 -4.66 10.74
C ILE A 315 16.38 -4.66 10.37
N ALA A 316 16.82 -3.61 9.68
CA ALA A 316 18.22 -3.43 9.31
C ALA A 316 19.15 -3.28 10.53
N PRO A 317 20.39 -3.78 10.47
CA PRO A 317 21.31 -3.81 11.62
C PRO A 317 21.59 -2.44 12.25
N GLU A 318 21.68 -1.39 11.45
CA GLU A 318 21.94 -0.02 11.91
C GLU A 318 20.84 0.57 12.80
N ILE A 319 19.62 0.04 12.75
CA ILE A 319 18.48 0.51 13.56
C ILE A 319 18.73 0.29 15.05
N SER A 320 19.48 -0.74 15.44
CA SER A 320 19.90 -0.96 16.84
C SER A 320 20.71 0.21 17.43
N ARG A 321 21.37 1.00 16.57
CA ARG A 321 22.09 2.23 16.93
C ARG A 321 21.22 3.49 16.84
N GLY A 322 19.96 3.33 16.47
CA GLY A 322 19.01 4.40 16.20
C GLY A 322 19.19 5.06 14.84
N ASP A 323 20.03 4.50 13.99
CA ASP A 323 20.27 4.99 12.64
C ASP A 323 19.20 4.41 11.72
N TYR A 324 18.51 5.28 10.99
CA TYR A 324 17.55 4.89 9.96
C TYR A 324 17.78 5.74 8.72
N THR A 325 17.87 5.09 7.56
CA THR A 325 17.96 5.73 6.24
C THR A 325 17.13 4.96 5.22
N GLU A 326 17.03 5.47 3.99
CA GLU A 326 16.47 4.79 2.83
C GLU A 326 17.07 3.38 2.64
N LYS A 327 18.36 3.21 2.96
CA LYS A 327 19.06 1.92 2.89
C LYS A 327 18.52 0.89 3.88
N SER A 328 17.86 1.32 4.96
CA SER A 328 17.18 0.41 5.89
C SER A 328 15.89 -0.18 5.27
N ASP A 329 15.20 0.58 4.41
CA ASP A 329 14.09 0.06 3.60
C ASP A 329 14.62 -0.93 2.54
N VAL A 330 15.78 -0.66 1.93
CA VAL A 330 16.44 -1.57 0.97
C VAL A 330 16.78 -2.92 1.61
N PHE A 331 17.26 -2.92 2.85
CA PHE A 331 17.47 -4.17 3.60
C PHE A 331 16.16 -4.95 3.74
N SER A 332 15.08 -4.28 4.11
CA SER A 332 13.76 -4.89 4.24
C SER A 332 13.27 -5.49 2.91
N LEU A 333 13.50 -4.78 1.79
CA LEU A 333 13.21 -5.27 0.44
C LEU A 333 14.05 -6.50 0.09
N GLY A 334 15.34 -6.53 0.43
CA GLY A 334 16.21 -7.70 0.23
C GLY A 334 15.69 -8.97 0.93
N VAL A 335 15.13 -8.82 2.13
CA VAL A 335 14.46 -9.92 2.84
C VAL A 335 13.22 -10.38 2.08
N VAL A 336 12.39 -9.46 1.59
CA VAL A 336 11.21 -9.77 0.77
C VAL A 336 11.58 -10.49 -0.53
N MET A 337 12.62 -10.03 -1.23
CA MET A 337 13.15 -10.67 -2.44
C MET A 337 13.55 -12.12 -2.18
N TRP A 338 14.26 -12.37 -1.09
CA TRP A 338 14.62 -13.74 -0.70
C TRP A 338 13.40 -14.62 -0.38
N GLN A 339 12.36 -14.07 0.27
CA GLN A 339 11.14 -14.82 0.58
C GLN A 339 10.31 -15.16 -0.65
N LEU A 340 10.23 -14.24 -1.63
CA LEU A 340 9.55 -14.45 -2.90
C LEU A 340 10.10 -15.67 -3.64
N ILE A 341 11.42 -15.84 -3.64
CA ILE A 341 12.07 -16.94 -4.37
C ILE A 341 12.21 -18.22 -3.52
N SER A 342 12.40 -18.12 -2.20
CA SER A 342 12.54 -19.27 -1.31
C SER A 342 11.21 -19.92 -0.92
N GLY A 343 10.09 -19.20 -1.06
CA GLY A 343 8.78 -19.67 -0.64
C GLY A 343 8.65 -19.84 0.89
N VAL A 344 9.53 -19.22 1.67
CA VAL A 344 9.58 -19.32 3.14
C VAL A 344 8.89 -18.11 3.78
N SER A 345 7.82 -18.34 4.54
CA SER A 345 7.22 -17.33 5.42
C SER A 345 7.86 -17.35 6.81
N PHE A 346 7.90 -16.19 7.47
CA PHE A 346 8.50 -16.00 8.78
C PHE A 346 7.44 -15.92 9.89
N PRO A 347 7.55 -16.75 10.95
CA PRO A 347 6.67 -16.69 12.11
C PRO A 347 7.04 -15.54 13.05
N SER A 348 6.59 -15.61 14.31
CA SER A 348 6.99 -14.65 15.32
C SER A 348 8.50 -14.66 15.55
N ALA A 349 9.02 -13.52 15.99
CA ALA A 349 10.44 -13.41 16.29
C ALA A 349 10.86 -14.41 17.39
N GLU A 350 10.00 -14.69 18.37
CA GLU A 350 10.26 -15.71 19.39
C GLU A 350 10.44 -17.10 18.78
N ILE A 351 9.57 -17.46 17.83
CA ILE A 351 9.65 -18.75 17.15
C ILE A 351 10.89 -18.82 16.25
N MET A 352 11.23 -17.71 15.59
CA MET A 352 12.46 -17.65 14.80
C MET A 352 13.70 -17.77 15.68
N LEU A 353 13.72 -17.14 16.86
CA LEU A 353 14.83 -17.21 17.81
C LEU A 353 14.97 -18.59 18.47
N ASP A 354 13.88 -19.35 18.60
CA ASP A 354 13.91 -20.74 19.10
C ASP A 354 14.58 -21.70 18.10
N ALA A 355 14.41 -21.45 16.80
CA ALA A 355 15.00 -22.27 15.74
C ALA A 355 15.52 -21.42 14.55
N PRO A 356 16.57 -20.60 14.75
CA PRO A 356 17.05 -19.66 13.73
C PRO A 356 17.49 -20.40 12.45
N GLU A 357 18.07 -21.58 12.59
CA GLU A 357 18.52 -22.44 11.49
C GLU A 357 17.40 -22.86 10.52
N ILE A 358 16.15 -22.81 10.95
CA ILE A 358 14.97 -23.16 10.14
C ILE A 358 14.45 -21.98 9.35
N TYR A 359 14.64 -20.75 9.85
CA TYR A 359 14.11 -19.52 9.25
C TYR A 359 15.21 -18.57 8.73
N ARG A 360 16.48 -18.94 8.86
CA ARG A 360 17.60 -18.15 8.35
C ARG A 360 17.53 -17.98 6.83
N ILE A 361 17.94 -16.80 6.39
CA ILE A 361 18.24 -16.41 5.02
C ILE A 361 19.60 -17.00 4.66
N GLU A 362 19.66 -17.75 3.57
CA GLU A 362 20.86 -18.44 3.09
C GLU A 362 20.85 -18.52 1.56
N TRP A 363 21.97 -18.96 0.97
CA TRP A 363 22.06 -19.18 -0.47
C TRP A 363 21.03 -20.21 -0.97
N ILE A 364 20.42 -19.94 -2.12
CA ILE A 364 19.39 -20.80 -2.72
C ILE A 364 19.95 -21.47 -3.99
N PRO A 365 20.08 -22.81 -4.03
CA PRO A 365 20.43 -23.55 -5.24
C PRO A 365 19.42 -23.31 -6.38
N GLY A 366 19.86 -23.37 -7.63
CA GLY A 366 19.01 -23.25 -8.81
C GLY A 366 18.46 -21.86 -9.14
N VAL A 367 18.77 -20.84 -8.33
CA VAL A 367 18.43 -19.42 -8.59
C VAL A 367 19.55 -18.76 -9.40
N PRO A 368 19.25 -17.88 -10.38
CA PRO A 368 20.28 -17.14 -11.11
C PRO A 368 21.26 -16.43 -10.19
N HIS A 369 22.56 -16.59 -10.45
CA HIS A 369 23.62 -16.09 -9.58
C HIS A 369 23.51 -14.58 -9.36
N TRP A 370 23.25 -13.81 -10.42
CA TRP A 370 23.05 -12.36 -10.34
C TRP A 370 21.93 -11.95 -9.37
N TYR A 371 20.87 -12.76 -9.24
CA TYR A 371 19.73 -12.45 -8.36
C TYR A 371 20.11 -12.68 -6.89
N MET A 372 20.86 -13.76 -6.61
CA MET A 372 21.41 -14.00 -5.29
C MET A 372 22.46 -12.96 -4.89
N GLU A 373 23.33 -12.54 -5.80
CA GLU A 373 24.27 -11.43 -5.59
C GLU A 373 23.54 -10.11 -5.26
N LEU A 374 22.43 -9.84 -5.95
CA LEU A 374 21.59 -8.67 -5.66
C LEU A 374 20.93 -8.75 -4.29
N ILE A 375 20.40 -9.92 -3.88
CA ILE A 375 19.89 -10.13 -2.51
C ILE A 375 20.99 -9.89 -1.48
N MET A 376 22.19 -10.47 -1.68
CA MET A 376 23.32 -10.28 -0.77
C MET A 376 23.70 -8.81 -0.65
N ALA A 377 23.74 -8.08 -1.76
CA ALA A 377 24.02 -6.65 -1.76
C ALA A 377 22.95 -5.85 -0.99
N CYS A 378 21.67 -6.19 -1.11
CA CYS A 378 20.60 -5.54 -0.34
C CYS A 378 20.72 -5.81 1.17
N LEU A 379 21.23 -6.99 1.54
CA LEU A 379 21.35 -7.44 2.93
C LEU A 379 22.70 -7.13 3.58
N GLU A 380 23.59 -6.40 2.89
CA GLU A 380 24.89 -5.99 3.41
C GLU A 380 24.75 -5.31 4.80
N PRO A 381 25.60 -5.67 5.80
CA PRO A 381 25.50 -5.11 7.14
C PRO A 381 25.69 -3.59 7.17
N ARG A 382 26.49 -3.05 6.25
CA ARG A 382 26.74 -1.62 6.13
C ARG A 382 25.75 -0.99 5.14
N PRO A 383 24.96 0.01 5.55
CA PRO A 383 23.97 0.62 4.67
C PRO A 383 24.59 1.25 3.41
N GLU A 384 25.79 1.80 3.50
CA GLU A 384 26.53 2.38 2.38
C GLU A 384 26.96 1.35 1.31
N ASN A 385 26.95 0.06 1.66
CA ASN A 385 27.27 -1.01 0.72
C ASN A 385 26.05 -1.47 -0.10
N ARG A 386 24.83 -1.08 0.29
CA ARG A 386 23.59 -1.52 -0.37
C ARG A 386 23.31 -0.66 -1.62
N PRO A 387 22.68 -1.21 -2.67
CA PRO A 387 22.22 -0.45 -3.83
C PRO A 387 21.15 0.58 -3.48
N GLU A 388 20.85 1.51 -4.39
CA GLU A 388 19.59 2.27 -4.35
C GLU A 388 18.41 1.43 -4.86
N ALA A 389 17.20 1.77 -4.41
CA ALA A 389 15.98 1.08 -4.83
C ALA A 389 15.78 1.13 -6.35
N GLU A 390 16.10 2.25 -6.99
CA GLU A 390 16.04 2.40 -8.45
C GLU A 390 16.97 1.41 -9.17
N GLU A 391 18.20 1.24 -8.67
CA GLU A 391 19.19 0.34 -9.26
C GLU A 391 18.71 -1.11 -9.21
N ILE A 392 18.10 -1.54 -8.10
CA ILE A 392 17.48 -2.87 -7.96
C ILE A 392 16.44 -3.08 -9.06
N GLY A 393 15.51 -2.14 -9.22
CA GLY A 393 14.43 -2.23 -10.21
C GLY A 393 14.95 -2.32 -11.64
N LEU A 394 15.96 -1.50 -11.98
CA LEU A 394 16.61 -1.51 -13.29
C LEU A 394 17.33 -2.83 -13.58
N ILE A 395 18.08 -3.35 -12.62
CA ILE A 395 18.82 -4.61 -12.75
C ILE A 395 17.84 -5.76 -12.98
N VAL A 396 16.84 -5.91 -12.12
CA VAL A 396 15.88 -7.02 -12.21
C VAL A 396 15.10 -6.96 -13.53
N ARG A 397 14.64 -5.77 -13.94
CA ARG A 397 13.92 -5.59 -15.21
C ARG A 397 14.77 -5.96 -16.42
N ASN A 398 16.04 -5.55 -16.44
CA ASN A 398 16.94 -5.82 -17.56
C ASN A 398 17.38 -7.29 -17.61
N ALA A 399 17.67 -7.88 -16.45
CA ALA A 399 18.13 -9.27 -16.32
C ALA A 399 17.03 -10.31 -16.54
N SER A 400 15.78 -9.97 -16.19
CA SER A 400 14.63 -10.89 -16.33
C SER A 400 14.03 -10.91 -17.74
N SER A 401 14.21 -9.84 -18.54
CA SER A 401 13.66 -9.74 -19.89
C SER A 401 14.01 -10.94 -20.81
N PRO A 402 15.26 -11.46 -20.84
CA PRO A 402 15.61 -12.65 -21.60
C PRO A 402 15.09 -13.96 -20.98
N LEU A 403 14.73 -13.95 -19.70
CA LEU A 403 14.39 -15.12 -18.89
C LEU A 403 12.88 -15.31 -18.68
N ARG A 404 12.02 -14.54 -19.40
CA ARG A 404 10.54 -14.54 -19.25
C ARG A 404 9.84 -15.90 -19.35
N HIS A 405 10.55 -16.97 -19.73
CA HIS A 405 10.05 -18.34 -19.78
C HIS A 405 11.04 -19.39 -19.23
N ALA A 406 12.11 -18.95 -18.57
CA ALA A 406 13.09 -19.85 -17.99
C ALA A 406 12.51 -20.49 -16.72
N GLN A 407 12.36 -21.82 -16.72
CA GLN A 407 12.00 -22.54 -15.51
C GLN A 407 13.20 -22.57 -14.56
N LEU A 408 12.96 -22.28 -13.29
CA LEU A 408 13.95 -22.52 -12.24
C LEU A 408 14.31 -24.00 -12.23
N GLN A 409 15.58 -24.27 -11.91
CA GLN A 409 16.14 -25.61 -11.97
C GLN A 409 15.53 -26.55 -10.90
N GLN A 410 15.68 -27.87 -11.08
CA GLN A 410 15.08 -28.87 -10.19
C GLN A 410 15.62 -28.77 -8.75
N ASP A 411 16.88 -28.40 -8.58
CA ASP A 411 17.53 -28.19 -7.29
C ASP A 411 16.89 -27.03 -6.49
N TRP A 412 16.42 -25.97 -7.17
CA TRP A 412 15.61 -24.93 -6.53
C TRP A 412 14.28 -25.48 -6.01
N ALA A 413 13.56 -26.26 -6.82
CA ALA A 413 12.28 -26.85 -6.42
C ALA A 413 12.44 -27.78 -5.21
N ASP A 414 13.49 -28.62 -5.22
CA ASP A 414 13.84 -29.51 -4.12
C ASP A 414 14.20 -28.70 -2.86
N TYR A 415 14.95 -27.61 -3.00
CA TYR A 415 15.26 -26.69 -1.89
C TYR A 415 13.99 -26.11 -1.26
N VAL A 416 13.08 -25.54 -2.06
CA VAL A 416 11.87 -24.90 -1.53
C VAL A 416 10.96 -25.91 -0.83
N GLN A 417 10.80 -27.11 -1.42
CA GLN A 417 10.04 -28.20 -0.78
C GLN A 417 10.64 -28.58 0.56
N HIS A 418 11.96 -28.82 0.61
CA HIS A 418 12.65 -29.18 1.84
C HIS A 418 12.54 -28.09 2.91
N ARG A 419 12.69 -26.81 2.54
CA ARG A 419 12.54 -25.68 3.48
C ARG A 419 11.13 -25.60 4.04
N ARG A 420 10.10 -25.70 3.19
CA ARG A 420 8.69 -25.68 3.63
C ARG A 420 8.37 -26.85 4.56
N GLU A 421 8.91 -28.03 4.28
CA GLU A 421 8.76 -29.20 5.16
C GLU A 421 9.39 -28.98 6.54
N ARG A 422 10.61 -28.42 6.60
CA ARG A 422 11.28 -28.07 7.86
C ARG A 422 10.46 -27.07 8.69
N CYS A 423 9.96 -26.02 8.05
CA CYS A 423 9.07 -25.04 8.71
C CYS A 423 7.80 -25.71 9.25
N LYS A 424 7.17 -26.59 8.45
CA LYS A 424 5.96 -27.33 8.85
C LYS A 424 6.22 -28.29 10.01
N LEU A 425 7.36 -28.99 10.00
CA LEU A 425 7.75 -29.91 11.08
C LEU A 425 8.00 -29.16 12.39
N HIS A 426 8.74 -28.06 12.35
CA HIS A 426 8.98 -27.22 13.52
C HIS A 426 7.66 -26.71 14.12
N TRP A 427 6.75 -26.24 13.26
CA TRP A 427 5.43 -25.79 13.70
C TRP A 427 4.60 -26.90 14.38
N ASN A 428 4.60 -28.11 13.81
CA ASN A 428 3.91 -29.25 14.41
C ASN A 428 4.50 -29.65 15.78
N GLN A 429 5.82 -29.48 15.96
CA GLN A 429 6.49 -29.70 17.25
C GLN A 429 6.03 -28.67 18.28
N LEU A 430 5.97 -27.38 17.90
CA LEU A 430 5.47 -26.31 18.77
C LEU A 430 4.02 -26.55 19.20
N LYS A 431 3.14 -26.91 18.24
CA LYS A 431 1.74 -27.28 18.53
C LYS A 431 1.62 -28.41 19.54
N SER A 432 2.38 -29.49 19.33
CA SER A 432 2.40 -30.63 20.25
C SER A 432 2.94 -30.26 21.64
N ALA A 433 3.97 -29.42 21.72
CA ALA A 433 4.53 -28.95 22.98
C ALA A 433 3.54 -28.08 23.76
N THR A 434 2.84 -27.17 23.08
CA THR A 434 1.80 -26.32 23.68
C THR A 434 0.61 -27.14 24.18
N TYR A 435 0.12 -28.10 23.38
CA TYR A 435 -0.96 -29.02 23.79
C TYR A 435 -0.58 -29.86 25.03
N LYS A 436 0.68 -30.30 25.14
CA LYS A 436 1.17 -31.01 26.33
C LYS A 436 1.24 -30.08 27.55
N LYS A 437 1.68 -28.83 27.39
CA LYS A 437 1.74 -27.84 28.48
C LYS A 437 0.34 -27.44 28.98
N SER A 438 -0.67 -27.44 28.11
CA SER A 438 -2.07 -27.13 28.49
C SER A 438 -2.82 -28.30 29.14
N HIS A 439 -2.15 -29.41 29.48
CA HIS A 439 -2.76 -30.60 30.10
C HIS A 439 -3.93 -31.18 29.29
N GLY A 440 -3.85 -31.10 27.95
CA GLY A 440 -4.92 -31.58 27.06
C GLY A 440 -6.18 -30.72 27.03
N LYS A 441 -6.18 -29.53 27.67
CA LYS A 441 -7.23 -28.52 27.47
C LYS A 441 -6.92 -27.69 26.22
N PRO A 442 -7.91 -27.41 25.35
CA PRO A 442 -7.71 -26.74 24.08
C PRO A 442 -7.44 -25.22 24.17
N ASP A 443 -7.23 -24.64 25.36
CA ASP A 443 -7.33 -23.17 25.54
C ASP A 443 -6.17 -22.32 24.98
N ILE A 444 -5.18 -22.90 24.29
CA ILE A 444 -4.19 -22.14 23.50
C ILE A 444 -3.84 -22.97 22.26
N VAL A 445 -4.76 -23.06 21.29
CA VAL A 445 -4.41 -23.62 19.98
C VAL A 445 -3.59 -22.55 19.25
N LEU A 446 -2.29 -22.80 19.08
CA LEU A 446 -1.50 -22.17 18.01
C LEU A 446 -2.08 -22.71 16.70
N ASP A 447 -3.20 -22.18 16.22
CA ASP A 447 -3.82 -22.64 14.97
C ASP A 447 -2.87 -22.45 13.78
N MET A 448 -2.99 -23.30 12.75
CA MET A 448 -2.36 -22.98 11.45
C MET A 448 -2.80 -21.57 10.99
N PRO A 449 -2.03 -20.86 10.14
CA PRO A 449 -2.36 -19.54 9.57
C PRO A 449 -3.67 -19.43 8.78
N ASP A 450 -4.61 -20.35 8.85
CA ASP A 450 -5.84 -20.24 8.05
C ASP A 450 -6.86 -19.27 8.65
N THR A 451 -6.57 -18.69 9.82
CA THR A 451 -7.33 -17.56 10.37
C THR A 451 -6.38 -16.45 10.79
N ASP A 452 -6.74 -15.20 10.47
CA ASP A 452 -6.01 -13.96 10.71
C ASP A 452 -5.60 -13.68 12.19
N GLN A 453 -5.84 -14.60 13.12
CA GLN A 453 -5.70 -14.41 14.56
C GLN A 453 -4.37 -14.94 15.16
N GLY A 454 -3.52 -15.64 14.38
CA GLY A 454 -2.35 -16.37 14.92
C GLY A 454 -0.96 -15.78 14.68
N TRP A 455 -0.80 -14.68 13.95
CA TRP A 455 0.52 -14.20 13.48
C TRP A 455 0.82 -12.81 14.02
N PRO A 456 2.02 -12.57 14.60
CA PRO A 456 2.27 -11.31 15.29
C PRO A 456 2.32 -10.17 14.29
N ALA A 457 1.54 -9.14 14.61
CA ALA A 457 1.67 -7.83 14.00
C ALA A 457 3.08 -7.26 14.22
N SER A 458 3.47 -6.31 13.39
CA SER A 458 4.56 -5.40 13.73
C SER A 458 4.34 -4.83 15.13
N ARG A 459 5.41 -4.67 15.89
CA ARG A 459 5.36 -4.21 17.29
C ARG A 459 6.57 -3.34 17.61
N VAL A 460 6.50 -2.67 18.75
CA VAL A 460 7.56 -1.79 19.25
C VAL A 460 8.62 -2.62 19.99
N TYR A 461 9.88 -2.39 19.67
CA TYR A 461 11.05 -2.95 20.34
C TYR A 461 11.92 -1.83 20.89
N ALA A 462 12.50 -1.99 22.08
CA ALA A 462 13.60 -1.13 22.50
C ALA A 462 14.80 -1.39 21.58
N LEU A 463 15.56 -0.34 21.23
CA LEU A 463 16.68 -0.51 20.28
C LEU A 463 17.73 -1.52 20.77
N ALA A 464 17.96 -1.57 22.09
CA ALA A 464 18.88 -2.50 22.73
C ALA A 464 18.43 -3.98 22.69
N ASP A 465 17.13 -4.23 22.47
CA ASP A 465 16.55 -5.57 22.44
C ASP A 465 16.41 -6.12 21.01
N ILE A 466 16.78 -5.32 19.99
CA ILE A 466 16.76 -5.75 18.60
C ILE A 466 17.90 -6.77 18.40
N PRO A 467 17.60 -8.02 18.02
CA PRO A 467 18.64 -9.03 17.80
C PRO A 467 19.55 -8.65 16.64
N ALA A 468 20.80 -9.10 16.72
CA ALA A 468 21.77 -8.93 15.64
C ALA A 468 21.31 -9.72 14.39
N PRO A 469 21.23 -9.11 13.19
CA PRO A 469 20.69 -9.77 11.99
C PRO A 469 21.44 -11.03 11.55
N GLU A 470 22.70 -11.20 11.95
CA GLU A 470 23.52 -12.40 11.71
C GLU A 470 22.86 -13.66 12.30
N THR A 471 21.94 -13.50 13.26
CA THR A 471 21.10 -14.57 13.78
C THR A 471 20.19 -15.16 12.70
N PHE A 472 19.75 -14.33 11.75
CA PHE A 472 18.78 -14.69 10.71
C PHE A 472 19.37 -14.63 9.30
N VAL A 473 20.60 -14.16 9.12
CA VAL A 473 21.23 -14.03 7.80
C VAL A 473 22.58 -14.75 7.80
N ASN A 474 22.70 -15.77 6.95
CA ASN A 474 23.92 -16.53 6.72
C ASN A 474 24.30 -16.47 5.24
N LEU A 475 24.88 -15.34 4.83
CA LEU A 475 25.33 -15.05 3.48
C LEU A 475 26.78 -14.57 3.50
N PRO A 476 27.61 -14.92 2.50
CA PRO A 476 28.98 -14.43 2.39
C PRO A 476 28.99 -13.00 1.84
N PHE A 477 28.96 -12.00 2.73
CA PHE A 477 29.02 -10.59 2.33
C PHE A 477 30.36 -10.22 1.71
N HIS A 478 30.34 -9.25 0.79
CA HIS A 478 31.54 -8.78 0.11
C HIS A 478 32.24 -7.63 0.86
N ASP A 479 31.54 -7.03 1.83
CA ASP A 479 32.02 -5.91 2.67
C ASP A 479 32.53 -4.72 1.84
N ARG A 480 31.91 -4.47 0.68
CA ARG A 480 32.28 -3.39 -0.25
C ARG A 480 31.04 -2.71 -0.85
N PRO A 481 31.18 -1.46 -1.31
CA PRO A 481 30.13 -0.79 -2.06
C PRO A 481 29.61 -1.62 -3.22
N PHE A 482 28.30 -1.62 -3.41
CA PHE A 482 27.67 -2.26 -4.54
C PHE A 482 28.22 -1.71 -5.86
N ASP A 483 28.61 -2.61 -6.76
CA ASP A 483 29.11 -2.27 -8.09
C ASP A 483 28.30 -3.02 -9.13
N THR A 484 27.50 -2.26 -9.89
CA THR A 484 26.61 -2.75 -10.94
C THR A 484 27.36 -3.48 -12.07
N SER A 485 28.64 -3.18 -12.28
CA SER A 485 29.47 -3.79 -13.32
C SER A 485 29.61 -5.30 -13.14
N ASN A 486 29.69 -5.78 -11.89
CA ASN A 486 29.81 -7.20 -11.59
C ASN A 486 28.53 -7.96 -11.95
N ILE A 487 27.38 -7.36 -11.72
CA ILE A 487 26.08 -7.97 -12.04
C ILE A 487 25.85 -8.04 -13.55
N LEU A 488 26.25 -7.02 -14.30
CA LEU A 488 26.15 -7.05 -15.76
C LEU A 488 26.99 -8.19 -16.37
N ALA A 489 28.13 -8.52 -15.76
CA ALA A 489 28.92 -9.68 -16.16
C ALA A 489 28.16 -10.99 -15.92
N PHE A 490 27.55 -11.17 -14.73
CA PHE A 490 26.75 -12.35 -14.42
C PHE A 490 25.43 -12.48 -15.19
N ILE A 491 24.88 -11.37 -15.72
CA ILE A 491 23.73 -11.40 -16.62
C ILE A 491 24.13 -11.84 -18.03
N ALA A 492 25.37 -11.55 -18.44
CA ALA A 492 25.89 -11.89 -19.76
C ALA A 492 26.36 -13.36 -19.87
N GLU A 493 26.79 -13.95 -18.75
CA GLU A 493 27.08 -15.39 -18.59
C GLU A 493 25.81 -16.22 -18.47
#